data_AF-A0A2E6WC78-F1
#
_entry.id   AF-A0A2E6WC78-F1
#
_cell.length_a   1.000
_cell.length_b   1.000
_cell.length_c   1.000
_cell.angle_alpha   90.00
_cell.angle_beta   90.00
_cell.angle_gamma   90.00
#
_symmetry.space_group_name_H-M   'P 1'
#
loop_
_entity.id
_entity.type
_entity.pdbx_description
1 polymer ?
#
loop_
_entity_poly.entity_id
_entity_poly.type
_entity_poly.pdbx_seq_one_letter_code
_entity_poly.pdbx_strand_id
1 'polypeptide(L)'
;MFRLLVTMLLVLHLNNATALAQRVDYQKDVKPILQHKCYACHGVLKQQGNLQLDTGASLIRGGDSGSTIDVTQRETSLLYQASNDDEDDKLCYPSNLIVASSCLLSDTLLCS
;
A
#
# COMPACT_ATOMS: atom_id res chain seq x y z
N MET A 1 45.54 16.23 29.54
CA MET A 1 44.24 16.10 30.24
C MET A 1 43.08 16.67 29.42
N PHE A 2 43.15 17.92 28.92
CA PHE A 2 42.09 18.52 28.10
C PHE A 2 41.74 17.75 26.81
N ARG A 3 42.75 17.17 26.14
CA ARG A 3 42.58 16.34 24.93
C ARG A 3 41.73 15.07 25.16
N LEU A 4 41.82 14.46 26.35
CA LEU A 4 41.05 13.26 26.70
C LEU A 4 39.57 13.60 26.99
N LEU A 5 39.31 14.79 27.53
CA LEU A 5 37.96 15.29 27.78
C LEU A 5 37.20 15.64 26.48
N VAL A 6 37.89 16.24 25.51
CA VAL A 6 37.31 16.59 24.20
C VAL A 6 36.95 15.34 23.40
N THR A 7 37.77 14.29 23.45
CA THR A 7 37.47 13.02 22.79
C THR A 7 36.29 12.29 23.45
N MET A 8 36.16 12.39 24.78
CA MET A 8 35.06 11.73 25.50
C MET A 8 33.70 12.39 25.21
N LEU A 9 33.67 13.72 25.07
CA LEU A 9 32.48 14.48 24.67
C LEU A 9 32.12 14.24 23.19
N LEU A 10 33.11 14.12 22.30
CA LEU A 10 32.87 13.82 20.88
C LEU A 10 32.20 12.44 20.70
N VAL A 11 32.66 11.43 21.45
CA VAL A 11 32.09 10.06 21.41
C VAL A 11 30.65 10.03 21.95
N LEU A 12 30.27 10.94 22.85
CA LEU A 12 28.92 11.00 23.42
C LEU A 12 27.88 11.53 22.41
N HIS A 13 28.27 12.38 21.47
CA HIS A 13 27.36 12.97 20.47
C HIS A 13 27.03 12.07 19.27
N LEU A 14 27.77 10.97 19.05
CA LEU A 14 27.56 10.09 17.90
C LEU A 14 26.48 9.00 18.10
N ASN A 15 25.88 8.88 19.29
CA ASN A 15 25.03 7.72 19.63
C ASN A 15 23.52 7.89 19.38
N ASN A 16 23.05 9.03 18.88
CA ASN A 16 21.61 9.27 18.71
C ASN A 16 21.18 9.23 17.24
N ALA A 17 21.33 8.07 16.61
CA ALA A 17 20.59 7.71 15.42
C ALA A 17 19.46 6.75 15.81
N THR A 18 18.46 7.24 16.54
CA THR A 18 17.21 6.51 16.71
C THR A 18 16.49 6.51 15.37
N ALA A 19 16.58 5.40 14.64
CA ALA A 19 15.70 5.14 13.51
C ALA A 19 14.26 5.08 14.05
N LEU A 20 13.51 6.16 13.90
CA LEU A 20 12.08 6.16 14.15
C LEU A 20 11.45 5.24 13.11
N ALA A 21 11.17 3.99 13.49
CA ALA A 21 10.30 3.14 12.72
C ALA A 21 8.93 3.84 12.63
N GLN A 22 8.68 4.53 11.52
CA GLN A 22 7.45 5.27 11.33
C GLN A 22 6.29 4.26 11.34
N ARG A 23 5.41 4.40 12.33
CA ARG A 23 4.27 3.50 12.50
C ARG A 23 3.29 3.75 11.36
N VAL A 24 3.05 2.72 10.55
CA VAL A 24 2.04 2.75 9.49
C VAL A 24 0.65 2.68 10.13
N ASP A 25 -0.22 3.62 9.79
CA ASP A 25 -1.62 3.65 10.19
C ASP A 25 -2.50 3.10 9.05
N TYR A 26 -3.29 2.07 9.34
CA TYR A 26 -4.12 1.43 8.32
C TYR A 26 -5.12 2.41 7.68
N GLN A 27 -5.75 3.29 8.46
CA GLN A 27 -6.79 4.16 7.95
C GLN A 27 -6.23 5.30 7.10
N LYS A 28 -5.07 5.82 7.47
CA LYS A 28 -4.42 6.95 6.78
C LYS A 28 -3.54 6.52 5.63
N ASP A 29 -2.81 5.41 5.79
CA ASP A 29 -1.74 5.04 4.86
C ASP A 29 -2.15 3.90 3.92
N VAL A 30 -2.91 2.91 4.41
CA VAL A 30 -3.21 1.68 3.64
C VAL A 30 -4.57 1.75 2.94
N LYS A 31 -5.63 2.08 3.69
CA LYS A 31 -7.01 2.08 3.18
C LYS A 31 -7.20 2.97 1.94
N PRO A 32 -6.63 4.19 1.86
CA PRO A 32 -6.80 5.01 0.66
C PRO A 32 -6.20 4.38 -0.60
N ILE A 33 -5.09 3.64 -0.47
CA ILE A 33 -4.44 2.94 -1.58
C ILE A 33 -5.36 1.82 -2.08
N LEU A 34 -5.88 0.99 -1.17
CA LEU A 34 -6.79 -0.10 -1.53
C LEU A 34 -8.09 0.42 -2.14
N GLN A 35 -8.60 1.55 -1.63
CA GLN A 35 -9.77 2.20 -2.18
C GLN A 35 -9.57 2.65 -3.63
N HIS A 36 -8.40 3.23 -3.94
CA HIS A 36 -8.11 3.74 -5.27
C HIS A 36 -7.79 2.63 -6.28
N LYS A 37 -7.09 1.57 -5.83
CA LYS A 37 -6.53 0.56 -6.74
C LYS A 37 -7.32 -0.74 -6.79
N CYS A 38 -8.03 -1.11 -5.72
CA CYS A 38 -8.55 -2.48 -5.57
C CYS A 38 -10.07 -2.56 -5.43
N TYR A 39 -10.73 -1.57 -4.81
CA TYR A 39 -12.16 -1.67 -4.48
C TYR A 39 -13.10 -1.69 -5.70
N ALA A 40 -12.64 -1.22 -6.85
CA ALA A 40 -13.42 -1.31 -8.09
C ALA A 40 -13.79 -2.77 -8.44
N CYS A 41 -12.95 -3.73 -8.06
CA CYS A 41 -13.12 -5.15 -8.35
C CYS A 41 -13.24 -6.04 -7.11
N HIS A 42 -12.69 -5.60 -5.97
CA HIS A 42 -12.66 -6.30 -4.69
C HIS A 42 -13.21 -5.43 -3.54
N GLY A 43 -14.28 -4.69 -3.80
CA GLY A 43 -14.97 -3.83 -2.83
C GLY A 43 -16.38 -4.33 -2.53
N VAL A 44 -17.22 -3.52 -1.87
CA VAL A 44 -18.61 -3.90 -1.57
C VAL A 44 -19.44 -4.13 -2.82
N LEU A 45 -19.23 -3.31 -3.86
CA LEU A 45 -20.03 -3.34 -5.08
C LEU A 45 -19.68 -4.52 -6.00
N LYS A 46 -18.44 -5.03 -5.92
CA LYS A 46 -17.93 -6.12 -6.75
C LYS A 46 -16.86 -6.88 -5.98
N GLN A 47 -17.00 -8.20 -5.91
CA GLN A 47 -16.11 -9.09 -5.14
C GLN A 47 -15.60 -10.23 -6.04
N GLN A 48 -14.69 -9.90 -6.97
CA GLN A 48 -14.08 -10.93 -7.81
C GLN A 48 -13.27 -11.92 -6.96
N GLY A 49 -13.35 -13.20 -7.30
CA GLY A 49 -12.70 -14.28 -6.54
C GLY A 49 -13.15 -14.36 -5.08
N ASN A 50 -14.40 -13.95 -4.80
CA ASN A 50 -14.97 -13.82 -3.45
C ASN A 50 -14.09 -13.00 -2.48
N LEU A 51 -13.27 -12.10 -3.01
CA LEU A 51 -12.35 -11.26 -2.24
C LEU A 51 -12.93 -9.87 -2.03
N GLN A 52 -12.88 -9.40 -0.79
CA GLN A 52 -13.32 -8.08 -0.38
C GLN A 52 -12.25 -7.39 0.50
N LEU A 53 -11.81 -6.20 0.10
CA LEU A 53 -10.68 -5.46 0.70
C LEU A 53 -11.09 -4.16 1.41
N ASP A 54 -12.39 -3.85 1.49
CA ASP A 54 -12.89 -2.58 2.05
C ASP A 54 -12.90 -2.52 3.58
N THR A 55 -12.87 -3.68 4.22
CA THR A 55 -12.76 -3.82 5.68
C THR A 55 -11.57 -4.69 6.07
N GLY A 56 -10.96 -4.40 7.23
CA GLY A 56 -9.85 -5.21 7.73
C GLY A 56 -10.24 -6.68 7.98
N ALA A 57 -11.48 -6.94 8.40
CA ALA A 57 -11.96 -8.30 8.64
C ALA A 57 -12.07 -9.12 7.35
N SER A 58 -12.64 -8.54 6.28
CA SER A 58 -12.73 -9.20 4.98
C SER A 58 -11.35 -9.40 4.36
N LEU A 59 -10.45 -8.44 4.56
CA LEU A 59 -9.07 -8.53 4.09
C LEU A 59 -8.30 -9.69 4.75
N ILE A 60 -8.49 -9.92 6.05
CA ILE A 60 -7.89 -11.07 6.76
C ILE A 60 -8.53 -12.39 6.31
N ARG A 61 -9.85 -12.41 6.08
CA ARG A 61 -10.56 -13.61 5.61
C ARG A 61 -9.99 -14.11 4.27
N GLY A 62 -9.64 -13.19 3.37
CA GLY A 62 -9.18 -13.50 2.03
C GLY A 62 -10.33 -13.92 1.10
N GLY A 63 -9.96 -14.58 0.00
CA GLY A 63 -10.89 -15.01 -1.05
C GLY A 63 -10.60 -16.43 -1.52
N ASP A 64 -11.04 -16.77 -2.74
CA ASP A 64 -10.92 -18.12 -3.30
C ASP A 64 -9.46 -18.59 -3.43
N SER A 65 -8.53 -17.66 -3.63
CA SER A 65 -7.09 -17.94 -3.69
C SER A 65 -6.44 -18.19 -2.32
N GLY A 66 -7.21 -18.06 -1.23
CA GLY A 66 -6.74 -18.21 0.14
C GLY A 66 -6.51 -16.88 0.85
N SER A 67 -5.71 -16.91 1.91
CA SER A 67 -5.47 -15.75 2.76
C SER A 67 -4.66 -14.68 2.02
N THR A 68 -5.13 -13.43 2.13
CA THR A 68 -4.54 -12.28 1.43
C THR A 68 -3.33 -11.72 2.16
N ILE A 69 -3.26 -11.89 3.48
CA ILE A 69 -2.14 -11.46 4.33
C ILE A 69 -1.58 -12.65 5.11
N ASP A 70 -0.28 -12.83 5.00
CA ASP A 70 0.52 -13.62 5.92
C ASP A 70 1.18 -12.67 6.94
N VAL A 71 0.84 -12.87 8.22
CA VAL A 71 1.32 -12.02 9.33
C VAL A 71 2.76 -12.35 9.76
N THR A 72 3.30 -13.47 9.27
CA THR A 72 4.66 -13.94 9.60
C THR A 72 5.65 -13.51 8.53
N GLN A 73 5.26 -13.62 7.26
CA GLN A 73 6.12 -13.33 6.11
C GLN A 73 5.39 -12.44 5.11
N ARG A 74 5.90 -11.22 4.89
CA ARG A 74 5.30 -10.28 3.93
C ARG A 74 5.31 -10.85 2.52
N GLU A 75 6.43 -11.47 2.12
CA GLU A 75 6.70 -11.85 0.73
C GLU A 75 5.80 -12.99 0.23
N THR A 76 5.25 -13.77 1.17
CA THR A 76 4.29 -14.86 0.92
C THR A 76 2.85 -14.36 0.89
N SER A 77 2.58 -13.11 1.27
CA SER A 77 1.24 -12.54 1.23
C SER A 77 0.80 -12.33 -0.21
N LEU A 78 -0.35 -12.89 -0.57
CA LEU A 78 -0.92 -12.70 -1.91
C LEU A 78 -1.16 -11.22 -2.25
N LEU A 79 -1.51 -10.40 -1.24
CA LEU A 79 -1.65 -8.96 -1.44
C LEU A 79 -0.34 -8.30 -1.84
N TYR A 80 0.78 -8.73 -1.23
CA TYR A 80 2.09 -8.18 -1.53
C TYR A 80 2.52 -8.59 -2.94
N GLN A 81 2.36 -9.85 -3.29
CA GLN A 81 2.66 -10.36 -4.63
C GLN A 81 1.85 -9.62 -5.69
N ALA A 82 0.53 -9.54 -5.54
CA ALA A 82 -0.34 -8.83 -6.48
C ALA A 82 -0.08 -7.32 -6.58
N SER A 83 0.49 -6.71 -5.53
CA SER A 83 0.84 -5.27 -5.55
C SER A 83 2.18 -4.98 -6.23
N ASN A 84 3.04 -5.98 -6.36
CA ASN A 84 4.36 -5.89 -7.00
C ASN A 84 4.41 -6.61 -8.35
N ASP A 85 3.29 -7.19 -8.79
CA ASP A 85 3.23 -7.88 -10.06
C ASP A 85 3.07 -6.85 -11.19
N ASP A 86 4.04 -6.85 -12.10
CA ASP A 86 4.10 -5.96 -13.26
C ASP A 86 3.44 -6.62 -14.50
N GLU A 87 2.93 -7.85 -14.35
CA GLU A 87 2.31 -8.61 -15.44
C GLU A 87 0.94 -8.02 -15.78
N ASP A 88 0.93 -7.16 -16.81
CA ASP A 88 -0.23 -6.46 -17.39
C ASP A 88 -1.40 -7.38 -17.83
N ASP A 89 -1.22 -8.70 -17.83
CA ASP A 89 -2.18 -9.66 -18.39
C ASP A 89 -3.30 -10.07 -17.41
N LYS A 90 -3.24 -9.65 -16.14
CA LYS A 90 -4.29 -9.92 -15.12
C LYS A 90 -4.73 -8.71 -14.29
N LEU A 91 -4.35 -7.49 -14.66
CA LEU A 91 -4.80 -6.31 -13.92
C LEU A 91 -6.29 -6.01 -14.17
N CYS A 92 -7.08 -6.07 -13.11
CA CYS A 92 -8.42 -5.49 -13.09
C CYS A 92 -8.31 -3.97 -13.04
N TYR A 93 -7.99 -3.35 -14.18
CA TYR A 93 -8.05 -1.90 -14.29
C TYR A 93 -9.51 -1.50 -14.50
N PRO A 94 -10.11 -0.67 -13.63
CA PRO A 94 -11.38 -0.04 -13.97
C PRO A 94 -11.15 0.83 -15.21
N SER A 95 -11.68 0.43 -16.36
CA SER A 95 -11.61 1.15 -17.64
C SER A 95 -12.09 2.62 -17.55
N ASN A 96 -12.75 2.97 -16.45
CA ASN A 96 -13.25 4.28 -16.08
C ASN A 96 -12.25 5.16 -15.28
N LEU A 97 -11.10 4.66 -14.81
CA LEU A 97 -10.09 5.49 -14.13
C LEU A 97 -9.10 6.15 -15.12
N ILE A 98 -8.88 5.54 -16.30
CA ILE A 98 -8.16 6.19 -17.40
C ILE A 98 -8.97 7.39 -17.90
N VAL A 99 -10.30 7.30 -17.95
CA VAL A 99 -11.16 8.40 -18.43
C VAL A 99 -11.07 9.64 -17.53
N ALA A 100 -10.94 9.46 -16.21
CA ALA A 100 -10.80 10.58 -15.28
C ALA A 100 -9.43 11.28 -15.40
N SER A 101 -8.36 10.51 -15.63
CA SER A 101 -7.03 11.09 -15.81
C SER A 101 -6.81 11.66 -17.22
N SER A 102 -7.50 11.16 -18.24
CA SER A 102 -7.46 11.71 -19.59
C SER A 102 -8.32 12.97 -19.77
N CYS A 103 -9.43 13.14 -19.02
CA CYS A 103 -10.18 14.41 -19.00
C CYS A 103 -9.43 15.55 -18.26
N LEU A 104 -8.33 15.26 -17.54
CA LEU A 104 -7.46 16.29 -16.94
C LEU A 104 -6.36 16.83 -17.88
N LEU A 105 -6.11 16.16 -19.01
CA LEU A 105 -5.05 16.53 -19.96
C LEU A 105 -5.55 16.86 -21.37
N SER A 106 -6.85 16.80 -21.64
CA SER A 106 -7.41 17.21 -22.93
C SER A 106 -8.70 17.98 -22.74
N ASP A 107 -8.75 19.13 -23.40
CA ASP A 107 -9.75 20.18 -23.30
C ASP A 107 -11.19 19.69 -23.21
N THR A 108 -11.98 20.44 -22.43
CA THR A 108 -13.34 20.25 -21.90
C THR A 108 -14.47 20.01 -22.91
N LEU A 109 -14.28 19.27 -24.01
CA LEU A 109 -15.30 19.09 -25.05
C LEU A 109 -15.79 17.66 -25.28
N LEU A 110 -15.24 16.64 -24.62
CA LEU A 110 -15.67 15.24 -24.83
C LEU A 110 -16.04 14.45 -23.56
N CYS A 111 -16.21 15.11 -22.42
CA CYS A 111 -16.80 14.50 -21.23
C CYS A 111 -18.33 14.81 -21.26
N SER A 112 -19.10 14.09 -22.10
CA SER A 112 -20.58 14.08 -22.12
C SER A 112 -21.14 12.67 -22.02
#